data_AF-A0A6A0HDX6-F1
#
_entry.id   AF-A0A6A0HDX6-F1
#
_cell.length_a   1.000
_cell.length_b   1.000
_cell.length_c   1.000
_cell.angle_alpha   90.00
_cell.angle_beta   90.00
_cell.angle_gamma   90.00
#
_symmetry.space_group_name_H-M   'P 1'
#
loop_
_entity.id
_entity.type
_entity.pdbx_description
1 polymer ?
#
loop_
_entity_poly.entity_id
_entity_poly.type
_entity_poly.pdbx_seq_one_letter_code
_entity_poly.pdbx_strand_id
1 'polypeptide(L)' 'MTAYHHYFITSLDLHTVDLEDFKYSGTNTTALRLINLSDGTLQQILRDWSADLDDSGNIF' A
#
# COMPACT_ATOMS: atom_id res chain seq x y z
N MET A 1 -0.20 28.99 -10.66
CA MET A 1 0.05 27.93 -11.67
C MET A 1 0.28 26.64 -10.91
N THR A 2 -0.71 25.75 -10.83
CA THR A 2 -0.49 24.43 -10.22
C THR A 2 0.23 23.58 -11.25
N ALA A 3 1.48 23.21 -10.97
CA ALA A 3 2.23 22.34 -11.85
C ALA A 3 1.65 20.94 -11.75
N TYR A 4 0.92 20.53 -12.79
CA TYR A 4 0.43 19.17 -12.95
C TYR A 4 1.64 18.25 -13.15
N HIS A 5 1.99 17.51 -12.10
CA HIS A 5 3.04 16.52 -12.16
C HIS A 5 2.44 15.12 -12.32
N HIS A 6 3.16 14.29 -13.07
CA HIS A 6 2.85 12.88 -13.26
C HIS A 6 4.05 12.06 -12.80
N TYR A 7 3.91 11.30 -11.73
CA TYR A 7 4.96 10.41 -11.24
C TYR A 7 4.68 8.97 -11.64
N PHE A 8 5.69 8.30 -12.19
CA PHE A 8 5.69 6.86 -12.40
C PHE A 8 6.69 6.23 -11.44
N ILE A 9 6.17 5.50 -10.44
CA ILE A 9 6.98 4.87 -9.40
C ILE A 9 7.33 3.45 -9.84
N THR A 10 8.63 3.16 -9.91
CA THR A 10 9.16 1.86 -10.32
C THR A 10 9.29 0.86 -9.16
N SER A 11 9.00 1.29 -7.92
CA SER A 11 8.95 0.40 -6.77
C SER A 11 7.66 -0.44 -6.79
N LEU A 12 7.78 -1.74 -6.48
CA LEU A 12 6.67 -2.70 -6.57
C LEU A 12 5.85 -2.82 -5.26
N ASP A 13 6.32 -2.15 -4.21
CA ASP A 13 5.82 -2.19 -2.83
C ASP A 13 5.16 -0.89 -2.38
N LEU A 14 4.89 0.06 -3.30
CA LEU A 14 4.29 1.36 -2.97
C LEU A 14 2.98 1.24 -2.17
N HIS A 15 2.25 0.13 -2.32
CA HIS A 15 1.04 -0.19 -1.58
C HIS A 15 1.24 -0.32 -0.05
N THR A 16 2.48 -0.34 0.44
CA THR A 16 2.82 -0.38 1.87
C THR A 16 3.10 1.01 2.46
N VAL A 17 3.21 2.03 1.62
CA VAL A 17 3.54 3.40 2.02
C VAL A 17 2.26 4.20 2.26
N ASP A 18 2.24 5.00 3.33
CA ASP A 18 1.17 5.97 3.55
C ASP A 18 1.29 7.14 2.58
N LEU A 19 0.26 7.34 1.77
CA LEU A 19 0.20 8.38 0.73
C LEU A 19 -0.80 9.49 1.08
N GLU A 20 -1.32 9.56 2.32
CA GLU A 20 -2.34 10.54 2.71
C GLU A 20 -1.88 11.98 2.48
N ASP A 21 -0.60 12.28 2.74
CA ASP A 21 -0.01 13.61 2.51
C ASP A 21 -0.02 14.05 1.03
N PHE A 22 -0.08 13.10 0.09
CA PHE A 22 -0.03 13.38 -1.36
C PHE A 22 -1.41 13.50 -2.01
N LYS A 23 -2.48 13.18 -1.27
CA LYS A 23 -3.87 13.11 -1.73
C LYS A 23 -4.39 14.43 -2.31
N TYR A 24 -3.93 15.55 -1.78
CA TYR A 24 -4.32 16.89 -2.22
C TYR A 24 -3.23 17.62 -3.01
N SER A 25 -2.17 16.92 -3.43
CA SER A 25 -1.05 17.54 -4.17
C SER A 25 -1.41 17.93 -5.60
N GLY A 26 -2.54 17.48 -6.15
CA GLY A 26 -2.91 17.70 -7.55
C GLY A 26 -2.04 16.90 -8.55
N THR A 27 -1.29 15.93 -8.05
CA THR A 27 -0.39 15.07 -8.83
C THR A 27 -1.07 13.74 -9.17
N ASN A 28 -0.86 13.26 -10.40
CA ASN A 28 -1.20 11.89 -10.77
C ASN A 28 -0.01 10.95 -10.52
N THR A 29 -0.19 9.97 -9.64
CA THR A 29 0.82 8.96 -9.34
C THR A 29 0.38 7.61 -9.90
N THR A 30 1.24 6.99 -10.71
CA THR A 30 1.05 5.63 -11.25
C THR A 30 2.18 4.73 -10.76
N ALA A 31 1.87 3.49 -10.41
CA ALA A 31 2.84 2.52 -9.93
C ALA A 31 2.47 1.10 -10.35
N LEU A 32 3.42 0.19 -10.17
CA LEU A 32 3.22 -1.24 -10.35
C LEU A 32 3.11 -1.92 -8.98
N ARG A 33 2.28 -2.96 -8.89
CA ARG A 33 2.11 -3.76 -7.67
C ARG A 33 2.29 -5.23 -8.00
N LEU A 34 3.18 -5.90 -7.28
CA LEU A 34 3.43 -7.33 -7.46
C LEU A 34 2.29 -8.20 -6.93
N ILE A 35 1.69 -7.77 -5.83
CA ILE A 35 0.72 -8.54 -5.06
C ILE A 35 -0.69 -8.18 -5.49
N ASN A 36 -1.59 -9.16 -5.66
CA ASN A 36 -3.00 -8.88 -5.93
C ASN A 36 -3.86 -8.93 -4.65
N LEU A 37 -4.14 -7.77 -4.05
CA LEU A 37 -4.95 -7.67 -2.83
C LEU A 37 -6.44 -8.07 -2.99
N SER A 38 -6.93 -8.30 -4.22
CA SER A 38 -8.29 -8.81 -4.44
C SER A 38 -8.37 -10.35 -4.44
N ASP A 39 -7.23 -11.06 -4.37
CA ASP A 39 -7.24 -12.51 -4.26
C ASP A 39 -7.73 -12.95 -2.87
N GLY A 40 -8.78 -13.77 -2.84
CA GLY A 40 -9.40 -14.24 -1.61
C GLY A 40 -8.46 -15.09 -0.75
N THR A 41 -7.58 -15.86 -1.38
CA THR A 41 -6.58 -16.68 -0.66
C THR A 41 -5.58 -15.80 0.07
N LEU A 42 -5.02 -14.83 -0.66
CA LEU A 42 -4.12 -13.85 -0.05
C LEU A 42 -4.80 -13.07 1.08
N GLN A 43 -6.03 -12.63 0.90
CA GLN A 43 -6.75 -11.92 1.96
C GLN A 43 -6.94 -12.77 3.22
N GLN A 44 -7.15 -14.09 3.07
CA GLN A 44 -7.22 -14.99 4.21
C GLN A 44 -5.89 -15.08 4.93
N ILE A 45 -4.80 -15.30 4.18
CA ILE A 45 -3.44 -15.37 4.73
C ILE A 45 -3.10 -14.08 5.50
N LEU A 46 -3.43 -12.91 4.95
CA LEU A 46 -3.19 -11.63 5.60
C LEU A 46 -3.97 -11.49 6.92
N ARG A 47 -5.24 -11.94 6.95
CA ARG A 47 -6.05 -11.92 8.18
C ARG A 47 -5.49 -12.86 9.25
N ASP A 48 -5.13 -14.07 8.86
CA ASP A 48 -4.57 -15.07 9.77
C ASP A 48 -3.24 -14.55 10.35
N TRP A 49 -2.38 -13.99 9.49
CA TRP A 49 -1.12 -13.38 9.93
C TRP A 49 -1.34 -12.19 10.87
N SER A 50 -2.28 -11.28 10.58
CA SER A 50 -2.61 -10.18 11.49
C SER A 50 -3.10 -10.68 12.85
N ALA A 51 -3.95 -11.72 12.87
CA ALA A 51 -4.46 -12.28 14.12
C ALA A 51 -3.35 -12.93 14.96
N ASP A 52 -2.42 -13.66 14.32
CA ASP A 52 -1.25 -14.23 15.00
C ASP A 52 -0.34 -13.15 15.61
N LEU A 53 -0.17 -12.02 14.91
CA LEU A 53 0.59 -10.88 15.43
C LEU A 53 -0.06 -10.30 16.69
N ASP A 54 -1.39 -10.13 16.68
CA ASP A 54 -2.14 -9.61 17.83
C ASP A 54 -2.10 -10.54 19.05
N ASP A 55 -2.14 -11.87 18.83
CA ASP A 55 -2.11 -12.88 19.91
C ASP A 55 -0.70 -13.10 20.48
N SER A 56 0.35 -12.88 19.68
CA SER A 56 1.74 -13.06 20.11
C SER A 56 2.24 -12.03 21.14
N GLY A 57 1.47 -10.98 21.44
CA GLY A 57 1.80 -9.96 22.43
C GLY A 57 3.08 -9.17 22.13
N ASN A 58 3.69 -9.37 20.95
CA ASN A 58 4.94 -8.73 20.57
C ASN A 58 4.62 -7.45 19.79
N ILE A 59 4.18 -6.45 20.55
CA ILE A 59 4.38 -5.05 20.13
C ILE A 59 5.89 -4.84 19.98
N PHE A 60 6.30 -4.23 18.86
CA PHE A 60 7.56 -3.50 18.86
C PHE A 60 7.60 -2.50 20.02
#